data_AF-A0A9P6PJ52-F1
#
_entry.id   AF-A0A9P6PJ52-F1
#
_cell.length_a   1.000
_cell.length_b   1.000
_cell.length_c   1.000
_cell.angle_alpha   90.00
_cell.angle_beta   90.00
_cell.angle_gamma   90.00
#
_symmetry.space_group_name_H-M   'P 1'
#
loop_
_entity.id
_entity.type
_entity.pdbx_description
1 polymer ?
#
loop_
_entity_poly.entity_id
_entity_poly.type
_entity_poly.pdbx_seq_one_letter_code
_entity_poly.pdbx_strand_id
1 'polypeptide(L)'
;MGKFVRGEVLLLTATEAAGMGCDINDVIRVVQFKCPTSITCLVQRLGRAARNPQLQGHGILYTTPPSPSTKYIDPHLAEYITTKECRRKVINKVFGNENQPNGNCCDLCHPSLESIRPLANTILKAVETKGIAMAGVPKRTLAQKERAKAAVLEWRSRVFETDYAPNWSYYTARSVMTENQVKVISENFAKIMAGETVQSIAKWWPRKEEYANELTNILIDLNNEIDDDRRPTLQQKHQAEQVNNDRNKAA
;
A
#
# COMPACT_ATOMS: atom_id res chain seq x y z
N MET A 1 17.74 -13.04 18.20
CA MET A 1 17.38 -12.41 19.49
C MET A 1 18.50 -11.55 20.09
N GLY A 2 19.70 -12.10 20.35
CA GLY A 2 20.77 -11.36 21.04
C GLY A 2 21.15 -10.00 20.42
N LYS A 3 21.13 -9.87 19.09
CA LYS A 3 21.38 -8.58 18.41
C LYS A 3 20.36 -7.49 18.76
N PHE A 4 19.08 -7.86 18.93
CA PHE A 4 18.02 -6.93 19.31
C PHE A 4 18.18 -6.49 20.78
N VAL A 5 18.50 -7.43 21.68
CA VAL A 5 18.77 -7.14 23.10
C VAL A 5 19.97 -6.20 23.27
N ARG A 6 20.99 -6.31 22.41
CA ARG A 6 22.16 -5.41 22.43
C ARG A 6 21.95 -4.10 21.68
N GLY A 7 20.76 -3.86 21.12
CA GLY A 7 20.47 -2.64 20.35
C GLY A 7 21.13 -2.57 18.96
N GLU A 8 21.75 -3.65 18.47
CA GLU A 8 22.30 -3.71 17.11
C GLU A 8 21.21 -3.75 16.04
N VAL A 9 19.99 -4.16 16.43
CA VAL A 9 18.81 -4.21 15.58
C VAL A 9 17.70 -3.41 16.25
N LEU A 10 17.12 -2.45 15.52
CA LEU A 10 16.05 -1.58 16.03
C LEU A 10 14.66 -2.24 15.98
N LEU A 11 14.43 -3.13 15.00
CA LEU A 11 13.13 -3.75 14.75
C LEU A 11 13.25 -5.27 14.76
N LEU A 12 12.45 -5.92 15.60
CA LEU A 12 12.28 -7.36 15.59
C LEU A 12 10.87 -7.73 15.13
N THR A 13 10.76 -8.47 14.03
CA THR A 13 9.50 -9.07 13.59
C THR A 13 9.35 -10.45 14.19
N ALA A 14 8.22 -10.71 14.86
CA ALA A 14 7.96 -11.96 15.56
C ALA A 14 6.54 -12.48 15.26
N THR A 15 6.41 -13.80 15.15
CA THR A 15 5.13 -14.52 15.26
C THR A 15 4.97 -15.05 16.70
N GLU A 16 3.82 -15.63 17.05
CA GLU A 16 3.50 -16.09 18.42
C GLU A 16 4.62 -16.91 19.10
N ALA A 17 5.29 -17.78 18.35
CA ALA A 17 6.34 -18.65 18.83
C ALA A 17 7.60 -17.89 19.30
N ALA A 18 7.84 -16.69 18.79
CA ALA A 18 9.00 -15.86 19.17
C ALA A 18 8.69 -14.88 20.32
N GLY A 19 7.41 -14.69 20.69
CA GLY A 19 7.05 -13.86 21.83
C GLY A 19 7.29 -14.58 23.16
N MET A 20 6.85 -15.84 23.28
CA MET A 20 6.97 -16.60 24.52
C MET A 20 8.46 -16.86 24.84
N GLY A 21 8.97 -16.29 25.94
CA GLY A 21 10.38 -16.42 26.36
C GLY A 21 11.26 -15.21 26.11
N CYS A 22 10.78 -14.17 25.40
CA CYS A 22 11.53 -12.92 25.25
C CYS A 22 11.17 -11.95 26.39
N ASP A 23 12.05 -11.90 27.41
CA ASP A 23 12.01 -10.92 28.50
C ASP A 23 13.00 -9.78 28.20
N ILE A 24 12.47 -8.70 27.62
CA ILE A 24 13.27 -7.52 27.25
C ILE A 24 12.62 -6.32 27.92
N ASN A 25 13.39 -5.64 28.76
CA ASN A 25 12.84 -4.66 29.69
C ASN A 25 12.57 -3.29 29.06
N ASP A 26 13.24 -2.98 27.95
CA ASP A 26 13.33 -1.66 27.34
C ASP A 26 12.67 -1.56 25.96
N VAL A 27 11.77 -2.49 25.62
CA VAL A 27 10.98 -2.40 24.38
C VAL A 27 10.02 -1.21 24.47
N ILE A 28 10.35 -0.10 23.82
CA ILE A 28 9.50 1.11 23.87
C ILE A 28 8.20 0.95 23.07
N ARG A 29 8.21 0.16 21.99
CA ARG A 29 7.05 0.04 21.10
C ARG A 29 6.78 -1.41 20.71
N VAL A 30 5.51 -1.80 20.82
CA VAL A 30 5.00 -3.06 20.28
C VAL A 30 3.92 -2.75 19.27
N VAL A 31 4.10 -3.23 18.04
CA VAL A 31 3.11 -3.09 16.97
C VAL A 31 2.48 -4.45 16.69
N GLN A 32 1.21 -4.59 17.05
CA GLN A 32 0.39 -5.72 16.64
C GLN A 32 -0.12 -5.47 15.21
N PHE A 33 0.50 -6.14 14.23
CA PHE A 33 0.05 -6.09 12.85
C PHE A 33 -1.04 -7.13 12.59
N LYS A 34 -2.15 -6.69 11.98
CA LYS A 34 -3.42 -7.43 11.84
C LYS A 34 -4.12 -7.69 13.18
N CYS A 35 -5.44 -7.89 13.08
CA CYS A 35 -6.28 -8.23 14.22
C CYS A 35 -5.88 -9.60 14.80
N PRO A 36 -5.60 -9.71 16.11
CA PRO A 36 -5.38 -11.00 16.77
C PRO A 36 -6.69 -11.80 16.89
N THR A 37 -6.60 -13.03 17.37
CA THR A 37 -7.78 -13.90 17.56
C THR A 37 -8.59 -13.56 18.81
N SER A 38 -7.96 -12.94 19.82
CA SER A 38 -8.61 -12.56 21.08
C SER A 38 -8.01 -11.30 21.72
N ILE A 39 -8.78 -10.68 22.62
CA ILE A 39 -8.38 -9.53 23.43
C ILE A 39 -7.24 -9.91 24.39
N THR A 40 -7.27 -11.12 24.96
CA THR A 40 -6.20 -11.63 25.83
C THR A 40 -4.89 -11.71 25.08
N CYS A 41 -4.93 -12.20 23.85
CA CYS A 41 -3.76 -12.28 23.00
C CYS A 41 -3.21 -10.87 22.67
N LEU A 42 -4.10 -9.92 22.35
CA LEU A 42 -3.71 -8.53 22.14
C LEU A 42 -3.01 -7.95 23.38
N VAL A 43 -3.64 -8.05 24.54
CA VAL A 43 -3.14 -7.44 25.78
C VAL A 43 -1.81 -8.07 26.21
N GLN A 44 -1.66 -9.38 26.11
CA GLN A 44 -0.39 -10.05 26.40
C GLN A 44 0.73 -9.58 25.46
N ARG A 45 0.44 -9.39 24.16
CA ARG A 45 1.44 -8.91 23.20
C ARG A 45 1.81 -7.46 23.47
N LEU A 46 0.83 -6.57 23.63
CA LEU A 46 1.09 -5.15 23.91
C LEU A 46 1.79 -4.95 25.27
N GLY A 47 1.52 -5.81 26.25
CA GLY A 47 2.18 -5.82 27.57
C GLY A 47 3.66 -6.20 27.55
N ARG A 48 4.25 -6.47 26.37
CA ARG A 48 5.70 -6.60 26.20
C ARG A 48 6.41 -5.26 26.10
N ALA A 49 5.68 -4.17 25.88
CA ALA A 49 6.25 -2.84 25.88
C ALA A 49 6.59 -2.41 27.33
N ALA A 50 7.77 -1.82 27.52
CA ALA A 50 8.25 -1.17 28.73
C ALA A 50 7.99 -1.96 30.02
N ARG A 51 8.64 -3.12 30.18
CA ARG A 51 8.62 -3.86 31.46
C ARG A 51 9.40 -3.13 32.55
N ASN A 52 10.36 -2.27 32.19
CA ASN A 52 10.97 -1.34 33.13
C ASN A 52 9.95 -0.25 33.53
N PRO A 53 9.57 -0.14 34.82
CA PRO A 53 8.60 0.86 35.29
C PRO A 53 9.01 2.32 35.06
N GLN A 54 10.30 2.58 34.82
CA GLN A 54 10.81 3.92 34.51
C GLN A 54 10.61 4.32 33.05
N LEU A 55 10.23 3.37 32.18
CA LEU A 55 10.03 3.61 30.75
C LEU A 55 8.55 3.68 30.42
N GLN A 56 8.21 4.55 29.47
CA GLN A 56 6.87 4.62 28.90
C GLN A 56 6.81 3.78 27.62
N GLY A 57 5.97 2.75 27.63
CA GLY A 57 5.75 1.87 26.48
C GLY A 57 4.54 2.29 25.64
N HIS A 58 4.59 2.02 24.34
CA HIS A 58 3.48 2.25 23.41
C HIS A 58 3.04 0.92 22.78
N GLY A 59 1.77 0.57 22.98
CA GLY A 59 1.11 -0.54 22.29
C GLY A 59 0.27 -0.02 21.12
N ILE A 60 0.58 -0.47 19.91
CA ILE A 60 -0.11 -0.05 18.69
C ILE A 60 -0.78 -1.26 18.06
N LEU A 61 -2.10 -1.20 17.88
CA LEU A 61 -2.84 -2.15 17.04
C LEU A 61 -3.00 -1.56 15.64
N TYR A 62 -2.38 -2.19 14.64
CA TYR A 62 -2.54 -1.83 13.24
C TYR A 62 -3.44 -2.85 12.54
N THR A 63 -4.70 -2.48 12.33
CA THR A 63 -5.72 -3.34 11.72
C THR A 63 -6.56 -2.57 10.70
N THR A 64 -7.21 -3.29 9.80
CA THR A 64 -8.19 -2.71 8.89
C THR A 64 -9.38 -2.15 9.68
N PRO A 65 -9.94 -0.99 9.26
CA PRO A 65 -11.15 -0.45 9.87
C PRO A 65 -12.29 -1.49 9.82
N PRO A 66 -13.10 -1.59 10.88
CA PRO A 66 -14.28 -2.45 10.87
C PRO A 66 -15.24 -2.02 9.75
N SER A 67 -15.66 -2.98 8.94
CA SER A 67 -16.75 -2.87 7.95
C SER A 67 -17.97 -3.68 8.41
N PRO A 68 -19.17 -3.49 7.82
CA PRO A 68 -20.34 -4.32 8.12
C PRO A 68 -20.13 -5.84 7.92
N SER A 69 -19.18 -6.22 7.06
CA SER A 69 -18.80 -7.61 6.80
C SER A 69 -17.70 -8.14 7.73
N THR A 70 -17.11 -7.28 8.56
CA THR A 70 -16.03 -7.68 9.46
C THR A 70 -16.58 -8.55 10.59
N LYS A 71 -16.13 -9.81 10.64
CA LYS A 71 -16.46 -10.75 11.71
C LYS A 71 -15.28 -10.87 12.66
N TYR A 72 -15.49 -10.46 13.91
CA TYR A 72 -14.54 -10.72 15.00
C TYR A 72 -14.94 -12.02 15.69
N ILE A 73 -13.96 -12.90 15.91
CA ILE A 73 -14.17 -14.16 16.64
C ILE A 73 -14.44 -13.84 18.11
N ASP A 74 -13.67 -12.91 18.69
CA ASP A 74 -13.80 -12.48 20.07
C ASP A 74 -14.62 -11.17 20.17
N PRO A 75 -15.78 -11.18 20.87
CA PRO A 75 -16.61 -9.99 21.04
C PRO A 75 -15.93 -8.90 21.88
N HIS A 76 -15.06 -9.24 22.82
CA HIS A 76 -14.32 -8.26 23.61
C HIS A 76 -13.25 -7.55 22.78
N LEU A 77 -12.64 -8.27 21.84
CA LEU A 77 -11.73 -7.66 20.87
C LEU A 77 -12.49 -6.73 19.91
N ALA A 78 -13.70 -7.12 19.49
CA ALA A 78 -14.57 -6.26 18.71
C ALA A 78 -14.88 -4.95 19.46
N GLU A 79 -15.31 -5.05 20.73
CA GLU A 79 -15.56 -3.91 21.62
C GLU A 79 -14.32 -3.03 21.76
N TYR A 80 -13.14 -3.63 21.99
CA TYR A 80 -11.88 -2.89 22.12
C TYR A 80 -11.52 -2.09 20.86
N ILE A 81 -11.81 -2.63 19.67
CA ILE A 81 -11.48 -1.97 18.39
C ILE A 81 -12.50 -0.87 18.07
N THR A 82 -13.80 -1.14 18.26
CA THR A 82 -14.91 -0.27 17.83
C THR A 82 -15.33 0.76 18.88
N THR A 83 -14.84 0.64 20.12
CA THR A 83 -15.22 1.54 21.20
C THR A 83 -14.96 3.00 20.86
N LYS A 84 -15.86 3.86 21.35
CA LYS A 84 -15.71 5.31 21.37
C LYS A 84 -15.29 5.84 22.74
N GLU A 85 -15.22 4.94 23.72
CA GLU A 85 -14.78 5.19 25.09
C GLU A 85 -13.32 4.74 25.27
N CYS A 86 -12.69 5.21 26.35
CA CYS A 86 -11.31 4.83 26.72
C CYS A 86 -11.02 3.33 26.53
N ARG A 87 -10.00 3.01 25.72
CA ARG A 87 -9.58 1.62 25.46
C ARG A 87 -9.18 0.86 26.72
N ARG A 88 -8.63 1.56 27.71
CA ARG A 88 -8.27 0.96 29.01
C ARG A 88 -9.49 0.56 29.82
N LYS A 89 -10.61 1.32 29.74
CA LYS A 89 -11.86 0.91 30.40
C LYS A 89 -12.38 -0.42 29.86
N VAL A 90 -12.26 -0.65 28.55
CA VAL A 90 -12.63 -1.95 27.95
C VAL A 90 -11.74 -3.06 28.50
N ILE A 91 -10.42 -2.88 28.52
CA ILE A 91 -9.48 -3.87 29.10
C ILE A 91 -9.83 -4.14 30.57
N ASN A 92 -10.01 -3.08 31.38
CA ASN A 92 -10.29 -3.22 32.80
C ASN A 92 -11.60 -3.97 33.05
N LYS A 93 -12.64 -3.67 32.28
CA LYS A 93 -13.93 -4.39 32.32
C LYS A 93 -13.76 -5.88 31.99
N VAL A 94 -12.97 -6.21 30.97
CA VAL A 94 -12.73 -7.60 30.54
C VAL A 94 -11.98 -8.41 31.61
N PHE A 95 -10.98 -7.81 32.25
CA PHE A 95 -10.10 -8.50 33.22
C PHE A 95 -10.46 -8.28 34.68
N GLY A 96 -11.51 -7.50 34.98
CA GLY A 96 -11.91 -7.18 36.36
C GLY A 96 -10.90 -6.29 37.09
N ASN A 97 -10.15 -5.44 36.37
CA ASN A 97 -9.17 -4.53 36.98
C ASN A 97 -9.86 -3.26 37.50
N GLU A 98 -9.29 -2.67 38.56
CA GLU A 98 -9.67 -1.34 39.01
C GLU A 98 -9.27 -0.27 37.98
N ASN A 99 -10.07 0.80 37.89
CA ASN A 99 -9.77 1.92 37.03
C ASN A 99 -8.72 2.83 37.68
N GLN A 100 -7.46 2.68 37.29
CA GLN A 100 -6.39 3.57 37.73
C GLN A 100 -6.15 4.72 36.73
N PRO A 101 -5.93 5.95 37.21
CA PRO A 101 -5.56 7.07 36.36
C PRO A 101 -4.13 6.90 35.85
N ASN A 102 -3.95 6.88 34.53
CA ASN A 102 -2.65 6.87 33.87
C ASN A 102 -2.51 8.14 33.03
N GLY A 103 -1.34 8.78 33.06
CA GLY A 103 -1.09 10.04 32.35
C GLY A 103 -1.36 9.96 30.84
N ASN A 104 -0.59 9.15 30.11
CA ASN A 104 -0.76 8.95 28.66
C ASN A 104 -1.56 7.65 28.41
N CYS A 105 -2.88 7.70 28.56
CA CYS A 105 -3.73 6.51 28.64
C CYS A 105 -3.95 5.77 27.30
N CYS A 106 -4.64 6.40 26.34
CA CYS A 106 -4.88 5.86 24.99
C CYS A 106 -5.22 6.97 23.98
N ASP A 107 -5.33 6.61 22.70
CA ASP A 107 -5.71 7.49 21.57
C ASP A 107 -7.07 8.17 21.74
N LEU A 108 -8.02 7.53 22.43
CA LEU A 108 -9.35 8.12 22.69
C LEU A 108 -9.35 9.10 23.88
N CYS A 109 -8.44 8.92 24.84
CA CYS A 109 -8.28 9.85 25.98
C CYS A 109 -7.37 11.03 25.65
N HIS A 110 -6.39 10.81 24.78
CA HIS A 110 -5.42 11.81 24.37
C HIS A 110 -5.29 11.79 22.84
N PRO A 111 -6.16 12.51 22.12
CA PRO A 111 -6.10 12.61 20.66
C PRO A 111 -4.76 13.16 20.15
N SER A 112 -3.99 13.87 20.97
CA SER A 112 -2.62 14.30 20.63
C SER A 112 -1.63 13.14 20.43
N LEU A 113 -1.94 11.93 20.91
CA LEU A 113 -1.21 10.70 20.58
C LEU A 113 -1.46 10.23 19.13
N GLU A 114 -2.39 10.86 18.39
CA GLU A 114 -2.65 10.59 16.96
C GLU A 114 -1.56 11.09 16.02
N SER A 115 -0.54 11.81 16.49
CA SER A 115 0.62 12.21 15.64
C SER A 115 1.41 11.02 15.06
N ILE A 116 1.08 9.79 15.48
CA ILE A 116 1.61 8.52 14.95
C ILE A 116 0.77 8.00 13.75
N ARG A 117 -0.35 8.65 13.37
CA ARG A 117 -1.01 8.34 12.10
C ARG A 117 0.03 8.55 10.98
N PRO A 118 0.34 7.54 10.16
CA PRO A 118 1.19 7.77 9.02
C PRO A 118 0.54 8.87 8.17
N LEU A 119 1.37 9.69 7.56
CA LEU A 119 1.09 10.68 6.51
C LEU A 119 0.19 10.15 5.37
N ALA A 120 -0.24 8.89 5.41
CA ALA A 120 -1.13 8.22 4.49
C ALA A 120 -2.46 8.96 4.29
N ASN A 121 -3.12 9.49 5.33
CA ASN A 121 -4.42 10.16 5.13
C ASN A 121 -4.29 11.54 4.46
N THR A 122 -3.19 12.26 4.69
CA THR A 122 -2.90 13.53 4.01
C THR A 122 -2.55 13.28 2.54
N ILE A 123 -1.77 12.22 2.26
CA ILE A 123 -1.49 11.76 0.89
C ILE A 123 -2.79 11.29 0.20
N LEU A 124 -3.63 10.50 0.86
CA LEU A 124 -4.87 9.98 0.27
C LEU A 124 -5.90 11.09 -0.04
N LYS A 125 -6.03 12.10 0.83
CA LYS A 125 -6.92 13.25 0.57
C LYS A 125 -6.39 14.17 -0.53
N ALA A 126 -5.07 14.32 -0.66
CA ALA A 126 -4.48 15.07 -1.78
C ALA A 126 -4.70 14.39 -3.14
N VAL A 127 -5.02 13.09 -3.14
CA VAL A 127 -5.20 12.24 -4.34
C VAL A 127 -6.69 11.97 -4.63
N GLU A 128 -7.63 12.55 -3.86
CA GLU A 128 -9.04 12.67 -4.27
C GLU A 128 -9.20 13.73 -5.38
N THR A 129 -8.41 13.62 -6.45
CA THR A 129 -8.79 14.21 -7.73
C THR A 129 -10.00 13.40 -8.20
N LYS A 130 -11.20 13.97 -8.00
CA LYS A 130 -12.42 13.55 -8.69
C LYS A 130 -12.04 13.27 -10.13
N GLY A 131 -12.33 12.07 -10.63
CA GLY A 131 -12.07 11.69 -12.01
C GLY A 131 -12.77 12.67 -12.93
N ILE A 132 -12.02 13.67 -13.40
CA ILE A 132 -12.46 14.53 -14.48
C ILE A 132 -12.40 13.63 -15.72
N ALA A 133 -13.54 13.43 -16.37
CA ALA A 133 -13.56 12.82 -17.68
C ALA A 133 -12.75 13.72 -18.62
N MET A 134 -11.46 13.41 -18.79
CA MET A 134 -10.59 14.19 -19.64
C MET A 134 -10.87 13.82 -21.09
N ALA A 135 -11.47 14.78 -21.82
CA ALA A 135 -11.51 14.75 -23.27
C ALA A 135 -10.07 14.66 -23.80
N GLY A 136 -9.77 13.68 -24.65
CA GLY A 136 -8.48 13.56 -25.33
C GLY A 136 -7.63 12.31 -25.00
N VAL A 137 -8.01 11.46 -24.04
CA VAL A 137 -7.27 10.20 -23.79
C VAL A 137 -7.58 9.17 -24.88
N PRO A 138 -6.58 8.69 -25.65
CA PRO A 138 -6.81 7.72 -26.71
C PRO A 138 -7.28 6.37 -26.15
N LYS A 139 -8.34 5.79 -26.75
CA LYS A 139 -8.75 4.43 -26.42
C LYS A 139 -7.67 3.43 -26.88
N ARG A 140 -7.27 2.53 -25.99
CA ARG A 140 -6.30 1.45 -26.25
C ARG A 140 -7.01 0.13 -26.51
N THR A 141 -6.58 -0.59 -27.54
CA THR A 141 -7.10 -1.92 -27.90
C THR A 141 -6.68 -2.98 -26.87
N LEU A 142 -7.29 -4.16 -26.91
CA LEU A 142 -6.91 -5.26 -26.02
C LEU A 142 -5.43 -5.65 -26.19
N ALA A 143 -4.96 -5.77 -27.44
CA ALA A 143 -3.56 -6.09 -27.74
C ALA A 143 -2.58 -5.04 -27.19
N GLN A 144 -2.94 -3.75 -27.26
CA GLN A 144 -2.14 -2.66 -26.69
C GLN A 144 -2.08 -2.73 -25.16
N LYS A 145 -3.19 -3.08 -24.51
CA LYS A 145 -3.23 -3.28 -23.05
C LYS A 145 -2.41 -4.49 -22.60
N GLU A 146 -2.41 -5.58 -23.37
CA GLU A 146 -1.55 -6.74 -23.09
C GLU A 146 -0.06 -6.42 -23.29
N ARG A 147 0.31 -5.60 -24.28
CA ARG A 147 1.68 -5.06 -24.41
C ARG A 147 2.10 -4.25 -23.18
N ALA A 148 1.23 -3.33 -22.72
CA ALA A 148 1.50 -2.56 -21.51
C ALA A 148 1.66 -3.47 -20.28
N LYS A 149 0.81 -4.48 -20.15
CA LYS A 149 0.89 -5.47 -19.07
C LYS A 149 2.21 -6.24 -19.10
N ALA A 150 2.66 -6.68 -20.27
CA ALA A 150 3.93 -7.36 -20.43
C ALA A 150 5.10 -6.47 -19.98
N ALA A 151 5.14 -5.21 -20.44
CA ALA A 151 6.17 -4.25 -20.06
C ALA A 151 6.22 -3.99 -18.54
N VAL A 152 5.05 -3.83 -17.90
CA VAL A 152 4.97 -3.66 -16.44
C VAL A 152 5.46 -4.92 -15.70
N LEU A 153 5.12 -6.11 -16.18
CA LEU A 153 5.54 -7.38 -15.57
C LEU A 153 7.04 -7.64 -15.72
N GLU A 154 7.61 -7.29 -16.88
CA GLU A 154 9.05 -7.37 -17.14
C GLU A 154 9.82 -6.43 -16.22
N TRP A 155 9.42 -5.16 -16.17
CA TRP A 155 9.99 -4.17 -15.25
C TRP A 155 9.89 -4.64 -13.79
N ARG A 156 8.72 -5.16 -13.38
CA ARG A 156 8.48 -5.67 -12.02
C ARG A 156 9.43 -6.81 -11.67
N SER A 157 9.63 -7.73 -12.61
CA SER A 157 10.53 -8.87 -12.42
C SER A 157 11.97 -8.41 -12.28
N ARG A 158 12.42 -7.47 -13.13
CA ARG A 158 13.76 -6.89 -13.03
C ARG A 158 14.00 -6.22 -11.68
N VAL A 159 13.10 -5.34 -11.23
CA VAL A 159 13.23 -4.66 -9.93
C VAL A 159 13.23 -5.65 -8.77
N PHE A 160 12.44 -6.73 -8.87
CA PHE A 160 12.45 -7.78 -7.87
C PHE A 160 13.83 -8.46 -7.78
N GLU A 161 14.38 -8.90 -8.91
CA GLU A 161 15.67 -9.59 -8.97
C GLU A 161 16.84 -8.69 -8.50
N THR A 162 16.82 -7.39 -8.84
CA THR A 162 17.93 -6.49 -8.51
C THR A 162 17.87 -5.98 -7.07
N ASP A 163 16.68 -5.63 -6.57
CA ASP A 163 16.56 -4.83 -5.35
C ASP A 163 15.93 -5.60 -4.17
N TYR A 164 15.13 -6.63 -4.44
CA TYR A 164 14.38 -7.37 -3.43
C TYR A 164 14.99 -8.75 -3.14
N ALA A 165 15.17 -9.56 -4.19
CA ALA A 165 15.64 -10.94 -4.09
C ALA A 165 16.97 -11.09 -3.32
N PRO A 166 17.99 -10.20 -3.51
CA PRO A 166 19.28 -10.36 -2.81
C PRO A 166 19.17 -10.15 -1.31
N ASN A 167 18.16 -9.41 -0.84
CA ASN A 167 18.08 -8.98 0.54
C ASN A 167 17.17 -9.88 1.38
N TRP A 168 16.11 -10.49 0.83
CA TRP A 168 15.03 -11.11 1.63
C TRP A 168 14.35 -12.28 0.91
N SER A 169 14.50 -13.50 1.43
CA SER A 169 13.95 -14.75 0.87
C SER A 169 12.42 -14.89 0.92
N TYR A 170 11.72 -13.98 1.60
CA TYR A 170 10.25 -14.02 1.78
C TYR A 170 9.49 -13.10 0.83
N TYR A 171 10.20 -12.29 0.03
CA TYR A 171 9.55 -11.46 -0.98
C TYR A 171 9.38 -12.21 -2.30
N THR A 172 8.38 -11.78 -3.05
CA THR A 172 8.14 -12.22 -4.42
C THR A 172 7.99 -10.99 -5.29
N ALA A 173 7.92 -11.13 -6.62
CA ALA A 173 7.65 -10.00 -7.50
C ALA A 173 6.35 -9.22 -7.12
N ARG A 174 5.38 -9.87 -6.46
CA ARG A 174 4.18 -9.20 -5.91
C ARG A 174 4.48 -8.18 -4.80
N SER A 175 5.65 -8.28 -4.15
CA SER A 175 6.12 -7.34 -3.13
C SER A 175 6.60 -6.01 -3.73
N VAL A 176 6.94 -6.00 -5.03
CA VAL A 176 7.20 -4.76 -5.79
C VAL A 176 5.88 -4.11 -6.18
N MET A 177 5.00 -4.90 -6.82
CA MET A 177 3.70 -4.43 -7.31
C MET A 177 2.69 -5.59 -7.40
N THR A 178 1.48 -5.37 -6.89
CA THR A 178 0.41 -6.38 -6.88
C THR A 178 -0.18 -6.62 -8.28
N GLU A 179 -0.78 -7.80 -8.50
CA GLU A 179 -1.47 -8.11 -9.77
C GLU A 179 -2.61 -7.12 -10.10
N ASN A 180 -3.30 -6.62 -9.07
CA ASN A 180 -4.35 -5.62 -9.27
C ASN A 180 -3.77 -4.28 -9.77
N GLN A 181 -2.64 -3.85 -9.21
CA GLN A 181 -1.95 -2.64 -9.67
C GLN A 181 -1.45 -2.81 -11.11
N VAL A 182 -0.84 -3.95 -11.43
CA VAL A 182 -0.44 -4.27 -12.82
C VAL A 182 -1.63 -4.15 -13.77
N LYS A 183 -2.77 -4.78 -13.42
CA LYS A 183 -4.00 -4.70 -14.23
C LYS A 183 -4.47 -3.26 -14.42
N VAL A 184 -4.60 -2.51 -13.33
CA VAL A 184 -5.11 -1.12 -13.36
C VAL A 184 -4.22 -0.21 -14.19
N ILE A 185 -2.90 -0.32 -14.05
CA ILE A 185 -1.93 0.42 -14.88
C ILE A 185 -2.12 0.05 -16.35
N SER A 186 -2.13 -1.25 -16.68
CA SER A 186 -2.22 -1.74 -18.05
C SER A 186 -3.52 -1.33 -18.75
N GLU A 187 -4.62 -1.20 -18.01
CA GLU A 187 -5.90 -0.76 -18.56
C GLU A 187 -6.00 0.76 -18.78
N ASN A 188 -5.19 1.54 -18.05
CA ASN A 188 -5.31 3.00 -17.97
C ASN A 188 -4.03 3.76 -18.37
N PHE A 189 -2.98 3.09 -18.85
CA PHE A 189 -1.67 3.70 -19.15
C PHE A 189 -1.73 4.87 -20.16
N ALA A 190 -2.76 4.95 -21.01
CA ALA A 190 -2.96 6.09 -21.91
C ALA A 190 -3.20 7.41 -21.16
N LYS A 191 -3.69 7.37 -19.91
CA LYS A 191 -3.91 8.57 -19.10
C LYS A 191 -2.60 9.25 -18.69
N ILE A 192 -1.47 8.54 -18.76
CA ILE A 192 -0.15 9.10 -18.47
C ILE A 192 0.18 10.23 -19.46
N MET A 193 -0.27 10.10 -20.71
CA MET A 193 -0.13 11.16 -21.73
C MET A 193 -0.92 12.44 -21.39
N ALA A 194 -1.91 12.35 -20.51
CA ALA A 194 -2.68 13.49 -20.02
C ALA A 194 -2.14 14.04 -18.68
N GLY A 195 -0.95 13.61 -18.26
CA GLY A 195 -0.29 14.09 -17.03
C GLY A 195 -0.58 13.27 -15.78
N GLU A 196 -1.29 12.14 -15.86
CA GLU A 196 -1.39 11.21 -14.72
C GLU A 196 -0.09 10.42 -14.51
N THR A 197 0.14 9.93 -13.29
CA THR A 197 1.29 9.08 -12.97
C THR A 197 0.86 7.66 -12.64
N VAL A 198 1.80 6.70 -12.69
CA VAL A 198 1.51 5.33 -12.24
C VAL A 198 1.06 5.28 -10.78
N GLN A 199 1.53 6.21 -9.94
CA GLN A 199 1.10 6.31 -8.55
C GLN A 199 -0.37 6.73 -8.45
N SER A 200 -0.81 7.74 -9.22
CA SER A 200 -2.21 8.19 -9.20
C SER A 200 -3.15 7.15 -9.78
N ILE A 201 -2.79 6.53 -10.91
CA ILE A 201 -3.61 5.53 -11.60
C ILE A 201 -3.83 4.30 -10.71
N ALA A 202 -2.76 3.77 -10.11
CA ALA A 202 -2.80 2.49 -9.41
C ALA A 202 -2.91 2.63 -7.89
N LYS A 203 -2.93 3.86 -7.35
CA LYS A 203 -2.78 4.14 -5.91
C LYS A 203 -1.58 3.39 -5.32
N TRP A 204 -0.43 3.52 -5.97
CA TRP A 204 0.77 2.75 -5.66
C TRP A 204 1.92 3.68 -5.26
N TRP A 205 2.45 3.50 -4.06
CA TRP A 205 3.62 4.22 -3.55
C TRP A 205 4.78 3.24 -3.37
N PRO A 206 5.73 3.18 -4.33
CA PRO A 206 6.88 2.31 -4.21
C PRO A 206 7.80 2.69 -3.06
N ARG A 207 8.67 1.76 -2.66
CA ARG A 207 9.72 1.99 -1.65
C ARG A 207 10.70 3.09 -2.06
N LYS A 208 10.97 3.22 -3.36
CA LYS A 208 11.88 4.16 -3.99
C LYS A 208 11.08 4.98 -5.01
N GLU A 209 11.16 6.31 -4.97
CA GLU A 209 10.41 7.17 -5.90
C GLU A 209 10.85 6.95 -7.35
N GLU A 210 12.12 6.58 -7.55
CA GLU A 210 12.73 6.28 -8.84
C GLU A 210 11.99 5.15 -9.58
N TYR A 211 11.42 4.18 -8.86
CA TYR A 211 10.63 3.10 -9.46
C TYR A 211 9.39 3.62 -10.18
N ALA A 212 8.70 4.60 -9.60
CA ALA A 212 7.53 5.19 -10.23
C ALA A 212 7.91 5.98 -11.47
N ASN A 213 8.99 6.76 -11.40
CA ASN A 213 9.50 7.55 -12.52
C ASN A 213 9.94 6.66 -13.69
N GLU A 214 10.72 5.62 -13.40
CA GLU A 214 11.18 4.66 -14.41
C GLU A 214 10.01 3.98 -15.11
N LEU A 215 9.04 3.47 -14.35
CA LEU A 215 7.87 2.81 -14.93
C LEU A 215 6.98 3.78 -15.71
N THR A 216 6.81 5.01 -15.23
CA THR A 216 6.11 6.07 -15.96
C THR A 216 6.79 6.33 -17.31
N ASN A 217 8.12 6.44 -17.35
CA ASN A 217 8.85 6.67 -18.60
C ASN A 217 8.67 5.50 -19.59
N ILE A 218 8.79 4.26 -19.12
CA ILE A 218 8.54 3.05 -19.95
C ILE A 218 7.15 3.11 -20.60
N LEU A 219 6.14 3.55 -19.85
CA LEU A 219 4.77 3.64 -20.35
C LEU A 219 4.52 4.87 -21.24
N ILE A 220 5.27 5.96 -21.07
CA ILE A 220 5.27 7.10 -21.99
C ILE A 220 5.84 6.64 -23.34
N ASP A 221 7.00 6.00 -23.33
CA ASP A 221 7.66 5.50 -24.55
C ASP A 221 6.73 4.52 -25.28
N LEU A 222 6.11 3.59 -24.55
CA LEU A 222 5.15 2.66 -25.14
C LEU A 222 3.92 3.36 -25.72
N ASN A 223 3.41 4.42 -25.09
CA ASN A 223 2.30 5.20 -25.66
C ASN A 223 2.73 5.87 -26.97
N ASN A 224 3.93 6.47 -27.00
CA ASN A 224 4.48 7.13 -28.19
C ASN A 224 4.67 6.13 -29.34
N GLU A 225 5.25 4.96 -29.09
CA GLU A 225 5.38 3.89 -30.09
C GLU A 225 4.03 3.50 -30.68
N ILE A 226 3.02 3.28 -29.84
CA ILE A 226 1.68 2.89 -30.27
C ILE A 226 1.01 4.00 -31.09
N ASP A 227 1.24 5.27 -30.75
CA ASP A 227 0.67 6.40 -31.46
C ASP A 227 1.41 6.69 -32.78
N ASP A 228 2.70 6.36 -32.86
CA ASP A 228 3.49 6.39 -34.08
C ASP A 228 3.08 5.28 -35.06
N ASP A 229 2.82 4.06 -34.56
CA ASP A 229 2.25 2.94 -35.34
C ASP A 229 0.90 3.30 -36.01
N ARG A 230 0.17 4.29 -35.45
CA ARG A 230 -1.11 4.77 -36.00
C ARG A 230 -0.96 5.81 -37.11
N ARG A 231 0.21 6.45 -37.28
CA ARG A 231 0.40 7.44 -38.33
C ARG A 231 0.54 6.73 -39.67
N PRO A 232 -0.36 6.96 -40.65
CA PRO A 232 -0.20 6.37 -41.97
C PRO A 232 1.11 6.86 -42.59
N THR A 233 1.90 5.93 -43.11
CA THR A 233 3.16 6.23 -43.79
C THR A 233 2.91 7.13 -45.01
N LEU A 234 3.91 7.93 -45.40
CA LEU A 234 3.81 8.81 -46.57
C LEU A 234 3.36 8.07 -47.84
N GLN A 235 3.78 6.81 -47.99
CA GLN A 235 3.36 5.93 -49.09
C GLN A 235 1.87 5.57 -49.02
N GLN A 236 1.33 5.28 -47.83
CA GLN A 236 -0.08 4.98 -47.63
C GLN A 236 -0.97 6.22 -47.82
N LYS A 237 -0.47 7.41 -47.47
CA LYS A 237 -1.15 8.69 -47.77
C LYS A 237 -1.21 8.96 -49.28
N HIS A 238 -0.09 8.82 -50.00
CA HIS A 238 -0.08 8.98 -51.46
C HIS A 238 -0.96 7.95 -52.18
N GLN A 239 -0.99 6.69 -51.73
CA GLN A 239 -1.89 5.68 -52.31
C GLN A 239 -3.37 6.00 -52.04
N ALA A 240 -3.72 6.47 -50.84
CA ALA A 240 -5.09 6.87 -50.53
C ALA A 240 -5.53 8.10 -51.35
N GLU A 241 -4.63 9.07 -51.58
CA GLU A 241 -4.89 10.24 -52.42
C GLU A 241 -5.01 9.88 -53.91
N GLN A 242 -4.19 8.96 -54.42
CA GLN A 242 -4.31 8.45 -55.79
C GLN A 242 -5.64 7.72 -56.03
N VAL A 243 -6.03 6.83 -55.12
CA VAL A 243 -7.31 6.10 -55.20
C VAL A 243 -8.51 7.05 -55.16
N ASN A 244 -8.42 8.14 -54.39
CA ASN A 244 -9.48 9.13 -54.31
C ASN A 244 -9.56 10.03 -55.56
N ASN A 245 -8.39 10.37 -56.14
CA ASN A 245 -8.33 11.09 -57.42
C ASN A 245 -8.85 10.27 -58.60
N ASP A 246 -8.56 8.96 -58.63
CA ASP A 246 -9.03 8.07 -59.69
C ASP A 246 -10.54 7.85 -59.61
N ARG A 247 -11.12 7.81 -58.40
CA ARG A 247 -12.58 7.77 -58.19
C ARG A 247 -13.28 9.04 -58.67
N ASN A 248 -12.68 10.21 -58.46
CA ASN A 248 -13.27 11.48 -58.88
C ASN A 248 -13.14 11.75 -60.39
N LYS A 249 -12.23 11.07 -61.09
CA LYS A 249 -12.12 11.12 -62.57
C LYS A 249 -13.05 10.16 -63.30
N ALA A 250 -13.61 9.18 -62.58
CA ALA A 250 -14.52 8.18 -63.12
C ALA A 250 -16.02 8.50 -62.89
N ALA A 251 -16.32 9.65 -62.29
CA ALA A 251 -17.65 10.23 -62.11
C ALA A 251 -17.83 11.45 -63.01
#